data_AF-A0A833ZXG0-F1
#
_entry.id   AF-A0A833ZXG0-F1
#
_cell.length_a   1.000
_cell.length_b   1.000
_cell.length_c   1.000
_cell.angle_alpha   90.00
_cell.angle_beta   90.00
_cell.angle_gamma   90.00
#
_symmetry.space_group_name_H-M   'P 1'
#
loop_
_entity.id
_entity.type
_entity.pdbx_description
1 polymer ?
#
loop_
_entity_poly.entity_id
_entity_poly.type
_entity_poly.pdbx_seq_one_letter_code
_entity_poly.pdbx_strand_id
1 'polypeptide(L)'
;MAEGELEPWHRNCVAHVSPWSPCSTSCGLGISTRVSNANAHCRPEQESRLCNLRPCDVDIRPLIKEGKKCLAVHQPEVPMNFTLAGCVSTRVYRPKYCGVCTDNRCCIPYKSKTISVSFQCPDGPGFSRQVLWINACFCNLTCRNPNDIFADLDFYPDFAEIAN
;
A
#
# COMPACT_ATOMS: atom_id res chain seq x y z
N MET A 1 18.60 32.67 13.25
CA MET A 1 18.52 31.24 13.61
C MET A 1 19.12 30.48 12.45
N ALA A 2 20.15 29.69 12.72
CA ALA A 2 21.13 29.24 11.72
C ALA A 2 20.50 28.41 10.59
N GLU A 3 20.72 28.86 9.34
CA GLU A 3 20.67 27.99 8.17
C GLU A 3 21.83 27.01 8.32
N GLY A 4 21.53 25.77 8.72
CA GLY A 4 22.53 24.72 8.79
C GLY A 4 23.08 24.44 7.38
N GLU A 5 24.38 24.65 7.20
CA GLU A 5 25.10 24.25 5.99
C GLU A 5 24.78 22.79 5.68
N LEU A 6 24.17 22.56 4.52
CA LEU A 6 23.93 21.23 4.00
C LEU A 6 25.29 20.62 3.61
N GLU A 7 25.80 19.74 4.46
CA GLU A 7 27.06 19.02 4.29
C GLU A 7 27.30 18.51 2.84
N PRO A 8 28.55 18.53 2.33
CA PRO A 8 28.87 18.27 0.92
C PRO A 8 28.37 16.92 0.35
N TRP A 9 28.20 15.89 1.19
CA TRP A 9 27.68 14.58 0.79
C TRP A 9 26.18 14.59 0.44
N HIS A 10 25.42 15.59 0.88
CA HIS A 10 24.02 15.76 0.45
C HIS A 10 23.89 16.16 -1.01
N ARG A 11 24.95 16.72 -1.64
CA ARG A 11 24.92 17.13 -3.06
C ARG A 11 24.93 15.95 -4.03
N ASN A 12 25.38 14.76 -3.59
CA ASN A 12 25.43 13.52 -4.37
C ASN A 12 24.45 12.46 -3.86
N CYS A 13 23.25 12.88 -3.43
CA CYS A 13 22.22 11.96 -2.97
C CYS A 13 21.63 11.16 -4.14
N VAL A 14 21.89 9.85 -4.18
CA VAL A 14 21.13 8.94 -5.05
C VAL A 14 19.86 8.54 -4.32
N ALA A 15 18.73 9.12 -4.76
CA ALA A 15 17.43 8.79 -4.21
C ALA A 15 17.07 7.33 -4.54
N HIS A 16 16.85 6.56 -3.48
CA HIS A 16 16.41 5.19 -3.48
C HIS A 16 15.12 5.09 -2.66
N VAL A 17 14.12 4.45 -3.24
CA VAL A 17 12.82 4.23 -2.61
C VAL A 17 12.47 2.76 -2.81
N SER A 18 12.42 2.00 -1.71
CA SER A 18 12.05 0.60 -1.81
C SER A 18 10.57 0.45 -2.19
N PRO A 19 10.16 -0.69 -2.75
CA PRO A 19 8.76 -1.07 -2.81
C PRO A 19 8.11 -1.05 -1.42
N TRP A 20 6.79 -0.90 -1.38
CA TRP A 20 6.02 -1.10 -0.15
C TRP A 20 5.97 -2.58 0.22
N SER A 21 6.04 -2.86 1.52
CA SER A 21 5.76 -4.18 2.08
C SER A 21 4.32 -4.62 1.74
N PRO A 22 4.04 -5.93 1.80
CA PRO A 22 2.67 -6.41 1.90
C PRO A 22 1.91 -5.73 3.05
N CYS A 23 0.59 -5.64 2.92
CA CYS A 23 -0.25 -5.15 4.01
C CYS A 23 -0.19 -6.14 5.17
N SER A 24 -0.05 -5.63 6.40
CA SER A 24 0.02 -6.46 7.60
C SER A 24 -1.24 -7.31 7.85
N THR A 25 -2.36 -6.96 7.19
CA THR A 25 -3.62 -7.71 7.25
C THR A 25 -4.11 -8.06 5.84
N SER A 26 -4.81 -9.18 5.71
CA SER A 26 -5.39 -9.64 4.44
C SER A 26 -6.77 -9.02 4.14
N CYS A 27 -7.45 -8.53 5.18
CA CYS A 27 -8.66 -7.72 5.14
C CYS A 27 -8.60 -6.64 6.24
N GLY A 28 -9.46 -5.64 6.12
CA GLY A 28 -9.54 -4.54 7.09
C GLY A 28 -8.33 -3.62 7.03
N LEU A 29 -8.25 -2.75 8.03
CA LEU A 29 -7.16 -1.78 8.14
C LEU A 29 -5.89 -2.45 8.67
N GLY A 30 -4.78 -2.23 7.99
CA GLY A 30 -3.44 -2.66 8.36
C GLY A 30 -2.39 -1.61 8.04
N ILE A 31 -1.13 -2.01 8.10
CA ILE A 31 0.04 -1.15 7.85
C ILE A 31 0.91 -1.77 6.75
N SER A 32 1.39 -0.92 5.85
CA SER A 32 2.49 -1.26 4.93
C SER A 32 3.64 -0.27 5.16
N THR A 33 4.87 -0.75 5.11
CA THR A 33 6.09 0.04 5.34
C THR A 33 7.00 0.01 4.11
N ARG A 34 7.91 0.98 4.01
CA ARG A 34 9.01 0.99 3.04
C ARG A 34 10.19 1.74 3.62
N VAL A 35 11.36 1.61 3.01
CA VAL A 35 12.52 2.44 3.33
C VAL A 35 12.80 3.40 2.17
N SER A 36 13.03 4.66 2.49
CA SER A 36 13.26 5.73 1.53
C SER A 36 14.34 6.67 2.06
N ASN A 37 15.28 7.07 1.21
CA ASN A 37 16.21 8.17 1.51
C ASN A 37 15.86 9.45 0.74
N ALA A 38 14.69 9.50 0.09
CA ALA A 38 14.22 10.64 -0.68
C ALA A 38 13.66 11.76 0.23
N ASN A 39 14.50 12.25 1.14
CA ASN A 39 14.22 13.35 2.05
C ASN A 39 15.35 14.41 1.98
N ALA A 40 15.12 15.57 2.60
CA ALA A 40 16.06 16.70 2.57
C ALA A 40 17.45 16.34 3.12
N HIS A 41 17.52 15.34 3.99
CA HIS A 41 18.76 14.90 4.63
C HIS A 41 19.42 13.71 3.92
N CYS A 42 18.83 13.17 2.85
CA CYS A 42 19.30 11.95 2.18
C CYS A 42 19.55 10.75 3.13
N ARG A 43 18.77 10.64 4.22
CA ARG A 43 18.95 9.57 5.21
C ARG A 43 17.88 8.49 5.03
N PRO A 44 18.24 7.20 5.07
CA PRO A 44 17.25 6.14 5.04
C PRO A 44 16.28 6.25 6.22
N GLU A 45 15.00 6.40 5.93
CA GLU A 45 13.93 6.46 6.91
C GLU A 45 12.87 5.41 6.60
N GLN A 46 12.27 4.85 7.65
CA GLN A 46 11.14 3.96 7.51
C GLN A 46 9.86 4.80 7.35
N GLU A 47 9.25 4.71 6.17
CA GLU A 47 7.93 5.28 5.92
C GLU A 47 6.85 4.23 6.20
N SER A 48 5.73 4.67 6.78
CA SER A 48 4.55 3.82 6.99
C SER A 48 3.31 4.47 6.38
N ARG A 49 2.40 3.63 5.91
CA ARG A 49 1.06 4.04 5.48
C ARG A 49 0.04 3.01 5.89
N LEU A 50 -1.19 3.47 6.10
CA LEU A 50 -2.34 2.60 6.27
C LEU A 50 -2.65 1.88 4.96
N CYS A 51 -3.03 0.62 5.04
CA CYS A 51 -3.49 -0.17 3.91
C CYS A 51 -4.80 -0.87 4.26
N ASN A 52 -5.67 -1.04 3.26
CA ASN A 52 -6.86 -1.86 3.40
C ASN A 52 -7.13 -2.51 2.04
N LEU A 53 -6.74 -3.78 1.91
CA LEU A 53 -6.82 -4.50 0.65
C LEU A 53 -8.25 -4.95 0.34
N ARG A 54 -9.01 -5.33 1.38
CA ARG A 54 -10.36 -5.90 1.28
C ARG A 54 -11.17 -5.59 2.54
N PRO A 55 -12.48 -5.34 2.43
CA PRO A 55 -13.36 -5.38 3.61
C PRO A 55 -13.39 -6.79 4.22
N CYS A 56 -13.47 -6.90 5.55
CA CYS A 56 -13.58 -8.20 6.23
C CYS A 56 -15.02 -8.73 6.22
N ASP A 57 -16.00 -7.84 6.40
CA ASP A 57 -17.41 -8.22 6.63
C ASP A 57 -18.26 -8.26 5.35
N VAL A 58 -17.62 -8.25 4.17
CA VAL A 58 -18.31 -8.24 2.88
C VAL A 58 -17.80 -9.41 2.04
N ASP A 59 -18.68 -10.39 1.78
CA ASP A 59 -18.38 -11.43 0.81
C ASP A 59 -18.55 -10.90 -0.62
N ILE A 60 -17.43 -10.75 -1.31
CA ILE A 60 -17.36 -10.26 -2.68
C ILE A 60 -17.34 -11.39 -3.72
N ARG A 61 -17.32 -12.66 -3.32
CA ARG A 61 -17.36 -13.80 -4.25
C ARG A 61 -18.63 -13.85 -5.11
N PRO A 62 -19.84 -13.53 -4.58
CA PRO A 62 -21.06 -13.51 -5.38
C PRO A 62 -21.04 -12.45 -6.50
N LEU A 63 -20.15 -11.46 -6.43
CA LEU A 63 -20.00 -10.41 -7.45
C LEU A 63 -19.18 -10.88 -8.66
N ILE A 64 -18.61 -12.09 -8.64
CA ILE A 64 -17.89 -12.65 -9.78
C ILE A 64 -18.89 -12.96 -10.89
N LYS A 65 -18.69 -12.37 -12.07
CA LYS A 65 -19.54 -12.62 -13.24
C LYS A 65 -19.47 -14.09 -13.67
N GLU A 66 -20.59 -14.59 -14.18
CA GLU A 66 -20.69 -15.94 -14.72
C GLU A 66 -19.57 -16.23 -15.75
N GLY A 67 -18.97 -17.41 -15.67
CA GLY A 67 -17.84 -17.81 -16.52
C GLY A 67 -16.49 -17.18 -16.17
N LYS A 68 -16.41 -16.28 -15.17
CA LYS A 68 -15.14 -15.76 -14.65
C LYS A 68 -14.76 -16.48 -13.36
N LYS A 69 -13.45 -16.62 -13.12
CA LYS A 69 -12.88 -17.18 -11.87
C LYS A 69 -12.34 -16.10 -10.94
N CYS A 70 -12.53 -14.83 -11.28
CA CYS A 70 -12.01 -13.73 -10.49
C CYS A 70 -12.79 -12.44 -10.67
N LEU A 71 -12.83 -11.68 -9.58
CA LEU A 71 -13.11 -10.25 -9.58
C LEU A 71 -11.80 -9.53 -9.29
N ALA A 72 -11.34 -8.68 -10.20
CA ALA A 72 -10.07 -7.97 -9.99
C ALA A 72 -10.22 -6.84 -8.96
N VAL A 73 -11.29 -6.06 -9.04
CA VAL A 73 -11.51 -4.90 -8.18
C VAL A 73 -12.94 -4.89 -7.69
N HIS A 74 -13.12 -4.66 -6.40
CA HIS A 74 -14.40 -4.36 -5.78
C HIS A 74 -14.43 -2.87 -5.40
N GLN A 75 -15.47 -2.15 -5.79
CA GLN A 75 -15.70 -0.78 -5.35
C GLN A 75 -17.10 -0.70 -4.76
N PRO A 76 -17.26 -0.32 -3.47
CA PRO A 76 -18.57 -0.18 -2.86
C PRO A 76 -19.43 0.83 -3.60
N GLU A 77 -20.75 0.64 -3.57
CA GLU A 77 -21.69 1.58 -4.18
C GLU A 77 -21.79 2.90 -3.41
N VAL A 78 -21.78 2.79 -2.08
CA VAL A 78 -21.94 3.91 -1.17
C VAL A 78 -20.57 4.44 -0.73
N PRO A 79 -20.31 5.75 -0.85
CA PRO A 79 -19.13 6.38 -0.24
C PRO A 79 -19.18 6.26 1.29
N MET A 80 -18.03 6.09 1.91
CA MET A 80 -17.91 5.91 3.36
C MET A 80 -16.72 6.66 3.93
N ASN A 81 -16.74 6.92 5.23
CA ASN A 81 -15.60 7.47 5.94
C ASN A 81 -14.59 6.38 6.29
N PHE A 82 -13.31 6.76 6.36
CA PHE A 82 -12.32 5.92 7.02
C PHE A 82 -12.38 6.12 8.52
N THR A 83 -12.10 5.06 9.26
CA THR A 83 -12.05 5.07 10.73
C THR A 83 -10.71 4.55 11.22
N LEU A 84 -10.11 5.23 12.19
CA LEU A 84 -8.87 4.80 12.83
C LEU A 84 -8.90 5.20 14.31
N ALA A 85 -8.81 4.22 15.21
CA ALA A 85 -8.74 4.43 16.66
C ALA A 85 -9.85 5.37 17.21
N GLY A 86 -11.09 5.20 16.73
CA GLY A 86 -12.24 6.02 17.14
C GLY A 86 -12.34 7.39 16.44
N CYS A 87 -11.36 7.76 15.60
CA CYS A 87 -11.41 8.97 14.78
C CYS A 87 -11.93 8.68 13.38
N VAL A 88 -12.59 9.66 12.76
CA VAL A 88 -13.28 9.52 11.46
C VAL A 88 -12.67 10.49 10.45
N SER A 89 -12.55 10.08 9.19
CA SER A 89 -12.05 10.98 8.15
C SER A 89 -12.96 12.19 7.96
N THR A 90 -12.36 13.35 7.71
CA THR A 90 -13.10 14.61 7.48
C THR A 90 -13.85 14.64 6.15
N ARG A 91 -13.51 13.74 5.24
CA ARG A 91 -14.16 13.56 3.93
C ARG A 91 -14.65 12.13 3.81
N VAL A 92 -15.72 11.95 3.04
CA VAL A 92 -16.17 10.64 2.57
C VAL A 92 -15.36 10.22 1.34
N TYR A 93 -15.07 8.93 1.23
CA TYR A 93 -14.30 8.34 0.14
C TYR A 93 -15.06 7.16 -0.45
N ARG A 94 -14.77 6.85 -1.72
CA ARG A 94 -15.27 5.63 -2.37
C ARG A 94 -14.09 4.75 -2.78
N PRO A 95 -13.40 4.13 -1.81
CA PRO A 95 -12.18 3.38 -2.06
C PRO A 95 -12.43 2.16 -2.94
N LYS A 96 -11.42 1.81 -3.73
CA LYS A 96 -11.37 0.52 -4.41
C LYS A 96 -10.64 -0.48 -3.53
N TYR A 97 -11.11 -1.70 -3.54
CA TYR A 97 -10.54 -2.87 -2.90
C TYR A 97 -10.11 -3.87 -3.95
N CYS A 98 -9.09 -4.66 -3.65
CA CYS A 98 -8.79 -5.81 -4.49
C CYS A 98 -9.89 -6.85 -4.33
N GLY A 99 -10.26 -7.50 -5.43
CA GLY A 99 -11.28 -8.53 -5.38
C GLY A 99 -10.73 -9.88 -4.90
N VAL A 100 -11.32 -10.96 -5.40
CA VAL A 100 -10.96 -12.34 -5.04
C VAL A 100 -10.86 -13.20 -6.29
N CYS A 101 -9.90 -14.12 -6.31
CA CYS A 101 -9.73 -15.13 -7.36
C CYS A 101 -10.05 -16.50 -6.74
N THR A 102 -10.72 -17.38 -7.49
CA THR A 102 -11.15 -18.72 -7.03
C THR A 102 -10.31 -19.84 -7.65
N ASP A 103 -9.19 -19.50 -8.28
CA ASP A 103 -8.33 -20.39 -9.07
C ASP A 103 -6.87 -20.37 -8.58
N ASN A 104 -6.68 -20.36 -7.26
CA ASN A 104 -5.37 -20.36 -6.57
C ASN A 104 -4.47 -19.15 -6.87
N ARG A 105 -5.00 -18.11 -7.50
CA ARG A 105 -4.31 -16.83 -7.70
C ARG A 105 -4.56 -15.87 -6.53
N CYS A 106 -3.58 -15.03 -6.23
CA CYS A 106 -3.75 -13.93 -5.29
C CYS A 106 -4.15 -12.66 -6.03
N CYS A 107 -5.23 -12.00 -5.60
CA CYS A 107 -5.54 -10.67 -6.10
C CYS A 107 -4.75 -9.63 -5.30
N ILE A 108 -3.82 -8.94 -5.96
CA ILE A 108 -2.92 -7.96 -5.35
C ILE A 108 -3.00 -6.62 -6.08
N PRO A 109 -2.75 -5.49 -5.40
CA PRO A 109 -2.72 -4.19 -6.04
C PRO A 109 -1.47 -4.07 -6.92
N TYR A 110 -1.65 -3.73 -8.21
CA TYR A 110 -0.51 -3.41 -9.10
C TYR A 110 -0.43 -1.93 -9.46
N LYS A 111 -1.57 -1.22 -9.40
CA LYS A 111 -1.60 0.23 -9.58
C LYS A 111 -2.19 0.88 -8.36
N SER A 112 -1.37 1.63 -7.65
CA SER A 112 -1.78 2.34 -6.44
C SER A 112 -1.03 3.66 -6.30
N LYS A 113 -1.55 4.52 -5.43
CA LYS A 113 -0.88 5.73 -4.97
C LYS A 113 -1.01 5.84 -3.45
N THR A 114 -0.24 6.74 -2.85
CA THR A 114 -0.42 7.10 -1.44
C THR A 114 -1.15 8.44 -1.37
N ILE A 115 -2.21 8.53 -0.57
CA ILE A 115 -2.95 9.77 -0.34
C ILE A 115 -2.87 10.15 1.14
N SER A 116 -2.88 11.45 1.42
CA SER A 116 -3.02 11.94 2.79
C SER A 116 -4.50 12.06 3.15
N VAL A 117 -4.92 11.40 4.22
CA VAL A 117 -6.28 11.46 4.77
C VAL A 117 -6.23 12.12 6.13
N SER A 118 -7.06 13.14 6.32
CA SER A 118 -7.22 13.82 7.60
C SER A 118 -8.38 13.21 8.39
N PHE A 119 -8.12 12.95 9.66
CA PHE A 119 -9.05 12.37 10.63
C PHE A 119 -9.39 13.40 11.70
N GLN A 120 -10.65 13.44 12.10
CA GLN A 120 -11.16 14.20 13.24
C GLN A 120 -11.57 13.22 14.34
N CYS A 121 -11.13 13.50 15.57
CA CYS A 121 -11.48 12.73 16.75
C CYS A 121 -12.54 13.50 17.57
N PRO A 122 -13.43 12.81 18.30
CA PRO A 122 -14.46 13.46 19.12
C PRO A 122 -13.91 14.46 20.15
N ASP A 123 -12.88 14.07 20.90
CA ASP A 123 -12.31 14.87 22.00
C ASP A 123 -10.81 15.16 21.81
N GLY A 124 -10.34 15.18 20.58
CA GLY A 124 -8.90 15.26 20.28
C GLY A 124 -8.58 16.11 19.05
N PRO A 125 -7.31 16.53 18.91
CA PRO A 125 -6.86 17.21 17.72
C PRO A 125 -7.00 16.29 16.50
N GLY A 126 -7.33 16.88 15.36
CA GLY A 126 -7.28 16.16 14.08
C GLY A 126 -5.85 15.81 13.70
N PHE A 127 -5.68 14.75 12.92
CA PHE A 127 -4.37 14.34 12.41
C PHE A 127 -4.49 13.80 10.99
N SER A 128 -3.36 13.77 10.27
CA SER A 128 -3.30 13.18 8.94
C SER A 128 -2.50 11.88 8.94
N ARG A 129 -2.91 10.93 8.10
CA ARG A 129 -2.18 9.69 7.83
C ARG A 129 -2.11 9.42 6.35
N GLN A 130 -0.99 8.82 5.94
CA GLN A 130 -0.82 8.31 4.60
C GLN A 130 -1.62 7.01 4.44
N VAL A 131 -2.34 6.88 3.33
CA VAL A 131 -3.22 5.74 3.04
C VAL A 131 -2.93 5.22 1.63
N LEU A 132 -2.82 3.90 1.50
CA LEU A 132 -2.80 3.20 0.23
C LEU A 132 -4.13 3.40 -0.50
N TRP A 133 -4.08 4.07 -1.65
CA TRP A 133 -5.20 4.25 -2.55
C TRP A 133 -5.05 3.34 -3.77
N ILE A 134 -5.87 2.30 -3.82
CA ILE A 134 -5.86 1.32 -4.90
C ILE A 134 -6.57 1.93 -6.13
N ASN A 135 -5.92 1.85 -7.30
CA ASN A 135 -6.53 2.21 -8.57
C ASN A 135 -6.94 0.97 -9.36
N ALA A 136 -6.13 -0.10 -9.31
CA ALA A 136 -6.38 -1.37 -9.96
C ALA A 136 -5.62 -2.53 -9.28
N CYS A 137 -6.19 -3.73 -9.36
CA CYS A 137 -5.59 -4.98 -8.91
C CYS A 137 -5.63 -6.01 -10.04
N PHE A 138 -4.83 -7.07 -9.91
CA PHE A 138 -4.83 -8.20 -10.84
C PHE A 138 -4.64 -9.50 -10.06
N CYS A 139 -5.04 -10.62 -10.66
CA CYS A 139 -4.80 -11.95 -10.12
C CYS A 139 -3.43 -12.45 -10.56
N ASN A 140 -2.52 -12.63 -9.61
CA ASN A 140 -1.18 -13.15 -9.84
C ASN A 140 -1.08 -14.60 -9.40
N LEU A 141 -0.29 -15.41 -10.11
CA LEU A 141 0.09 -16.76 -9.69
C LEU A 141 1.17 -16.71 -8.60
N THR A 142 2.07 -15.73 -8.68
CA THR A 142 3.10 -15.50 -7.66
C THR A 142 2.49 -14.71 -6.50
N CYS A 143 2.10 -15.43 -5.46
CA CYS A 143 1.62 -14.87 -4.21
C CYS A 143 2.81 -14.56 -3.30
N ARG A 144 3.02 -13.29 -2.94
CA ARG A 144 4.03 -12.95 -1.94
C ARG A 144 3.56 -13.42 -0.57
N ASN A 145 4.25 -14.43 -0.02
CA ASN A 145 3.98 -14.93 1.32
C ASN A 145 4.62 -13.96 2.34
N PRO A 146 3.85 -13.36 3.28
CA PRO A 146 4.42 -12.47 4.28
C PRO A 146 5.43 -13.14 5.23
N ASN A 147 5.45 -14.47 5.31
CA ASN A 147 6.44 -15.24 6.07
C ASN A 147 7.68 -15.64 5.25
N ASP A 148 7.67 -15.38 3.95
CA ASP A 148 8.79 -15.69 3.07
C ASP A 148 9.74 -14.50 2.99
N ILE A 149 10.75 -14.54 3.86
CA ILE A 149 11.81 -13.53 3.96
C ILE A 149 12.70 -13.47 2.71
N PHE A 150 12.60 -14.44 1.81
CA PHE A 150 13.42 -14.52 0.59
C PHE A 150 12.67 -14.08 -0.68
N ALA A 151 11.37 -13.79 -0.60
CA ALA A 151 10.55 -13.39 -1.75
C ALA A 151 11.03 -12.11 -2.48
N ASP A 152 11.93 -11.33 -1.88
CA ASP A 152 12.54 -10.14 -2.49
C ASP A 152 13.88 -10.44 -3.19
N LEU A 153 14.49 -11.63 -2.98
CA LEU A 153 15.74 -12.03 -3.63
C LEU A 153 15.52 -12.54 -5.06
N ASP A 154 14.30 -12.93 -5.42
CA ASP A 154 13.92 -13.32 -6.79
C ASP A 154 14.06 -12.17 -7.81
N PHE A 155 14.30 -10.93 -7.33
CA PHE A 155 14.54 -9.76 -8.17
C PHE A 155 16.03 -9.47 -8.43
N TYR A 156 16.96 -10.29 -7.95
CA TYR A 156 18.34 -10.15 -8.40
C TYR A 156 18.43 -10.63 -9.85
N PRO A 157 18.74 -9.75 -10.84
CA PRO A 157 19.04 -10.22 -12.18
C PRO A 157 20.21 -11.19 -12.06
N ASP A 158 20.03 -12.36 -12.66
CA ASP A 158 21.05 -13.39 -12.72
C ASP A 158 22.34 -12.73 -13.25
N PHE A 159 23.49 -12.95 -12.61
CA PHE A 159 24.76 -12.32 -13.03
C PHE A 159 25.11 -12.67 -14.49
N ALA A 160 24.47 -13.70 -15.05
CA ALA A 160 24.53 -14.07 -16.46
C ALA A 160 23.90 -13.04 -17.42
N GLU A 161 22.97 -12.18 -16.99
CA GLU A 161 22.37 -11.13 -17.84
C GLU A 161 23.18 -9.82 -17.86
N ILE A 162 24.16 -9.67 -16.96
CA ILE A 162 25.04 -8.49 -16.87
C ILE A 162 26.31 -8.67 -17.73
N ALA A 163 26.50 -9.87 -18.28
CA ALA A 163 27.62 -10.22 -19.15
C ALA A 163 27.16 -10.44 -20.60
N ASN A 164 26.65 -9.38 -21.25
CA ASN A 164 26.60 -9.26 -22.71
C ASN A 164 26.61 -7.79 -23.14
#